data_AF-A0A419L2R1-F1
#
_entry.id   AF-A0A419L2R1-F1
#
_cell.length_a   1.000
_cell.length_b   1.000
_cell.length_c   1.000
_cell.angle_alpha   90.00
_cell.angle_beta   90.00
_cell.angle_gamma   90.00
#
_symmetry.space_group_name_H-M   'P 1'
#
loop_
_entity.id
_entity.type
_entity.pdbx_description
1 polymer ?
#
loop_
_entity_poly.entity_id
_entity_poly.type
_entity_poly.pdbx_seq_one_letter_code
_entity_poly.pdbx_strand_id
1 'polypeptide(L)'
;MPARKEYIDLRTALKNYLKEQGITLSDLLSLMDEQKEGIIEALRKRVHLTEKQSRALEENLTSKQLNLLLFVIQAFYLLNPPGTYKDFIIEPTREDVMGGDKVTFEGCKMILKALRISTDGLDV
;
A
#
# COMPACT_ATOMS: atom_id res chain seq x y z
N MET A 1 -18.11 27.30 6.13
CA MET A 1 -16.74 27.14 5.58
C MET A 1 -16.53 25.65 5.39
N PRO A 2 -16.05 25.16 4.22
CA PRO A 2 -15.66 23.75 4.15
C PRO A 2 -14.50 23.54 5.13
N ALA A 3 -14.61 22.55 6.01
CA ALA A 3 -13.51 22.17 6.89
C ALA A 3 -12.27 21.98 6.01
N ARG A 4 -11.14 22.62 6.37
CA ARG A 4 -9.85 22.25 5.78
C ARG A 4 -9.74 20.75 6.00
N LYS A 5 -9.78 19.95 4.92
CA LYS A 5 -9.55 18.52 5.04
C LYS A 5 -8.15 18.37 5.63
N GLU A 6 -8.08 17.88 6.85
CA GLU A 6 -6.81 17.63 7.51
C GLU A 6 -6.16 16.40 6.87
N TYR A 7 -4.83 16.41 6.80
CA TYR A 7 -4.06 15.31 6.25
C TYR A 7 -3.65 14.35 7.36
N ILE A 8 -3.59 13.06 7.05
CA ILE A 8 -3.08 12.02 7.93
C ILE A 8 -2.01 11.22 7.20
N ASP A 9 -0.91 10.92 7.89
CA ASP A 9 0.10 10.03 7.32
C ASP A 9 -0.44 8.59 7.26
N LEU A 10 -0.13 7.90 6.16
CA LEU A 10 -0.57 6.52 5.91
C LEU A 10 -0.28 5.57 7.07
N ARG A 11 0.85 5.73 7.77
CA ARG A 11 1.22 4.85 8.89
C ARG A 11 0.30 5.06 10.09
N THR A 12 -0.06 6.29 10.42
CA THR A 12 -1.05 6.59 11.46
C THR A 12 -2.43 6.09 11.06
N ALA A 13 -2.86 6.29 9.80
CA ALA A 13 -4.12 5.75 9.29
C ALA A 13 -4.19 4.22 9.40
N LEU A 14 -3.12 3.52 8.98
CA LEU A 14 -3.00 2.06 9.12
C LEU A 14 -3.09 1.61 10.59
N LYS A 15 -2.36 2.27 11.49
CA LYS A 15 -2.38 1.93 12.92
C LYS A 15 -3.78 2.07 13.52
N ASN A 16 -4.47 3.17 13.21
CA ASN A 16 -5.81 3.43 13.72
C ASN A 16 -6.81 2.43 13.13
N TYR A 17 -6.73 2.14 11.83
CA TYR A 17 -7.55 1.14 11.16
C TYR A 17 -7.42 -0.23 11.83
N LEU A 18 -6.20 -0.72 12.05
CA LEU A 18 -5.97 -2.02 12.71
C LEU A 18 -6.52 -2.05 14.14
N LYS A 19 -6.32 -0.97 14.90
CA LYS A 19 -6.83 -0.83 16.27
C LYS A 19 -8.37 -0.93 16.31
N GLU A 20 -9.05 -0.37 15.32
CA GLU A 20 -10.52 -0.40 15.23
C GLU A 20 -11.05 -1.79 14.90
N GLN A 21 -10.30 -2.57 14.13
CA GLN A 21 -10.62 -3.97 13.86
C GLN A 21 -10.22 -4.92 15.00
N GLY A 22 -9.57 -4.42 16.06
CA GLY A 22 -9.15 -5.22 17.20
C GLY A 22 -8.02 -6.21 16.89
N ILE A 23 -7.26 -6.00 15.81
CA ILE A 23 -6.17 -6.89 15.37
C ILE A 23 -4.84 -6.15 15.34
N THR A 24 -3.74 -6.89 15.46
CA THR A 24 -2.40 -6.36 15.22
C THR A 24 -1.97 -6.55 13.77
N LEU A 25 -0.95 -5.79 13.35
CA LEU A 25 -0.32 -6.01 12.05
C LEU A 25 0.26 -7.43 11.93
N SER A 26 0.78 -7.98 13.04
CA SER A 26 1.33 -9.34 13.04
C SER A 26 0.26 -10.38 12.79
N ASP A 27 -0.90 -10.24 13.44
CA ASP A 27 -2.03 -11.16 13.25
C ASP A 27 -2.48 -11.15 11.80
N LEU A 28 -2.65 -9.96 11.23
CA LEU A 28 -3.02 -9.79 9.83
C LEU A 28 -2.02 -10.47 8.89
N LEU A 29 -0.72 -10.16 9.03
CA LEU A 29 0.31 -10.69 8.14
C LEU A 29 0.53 -12.19 8.29
N SER A 30 0.24 -12.79 9.47
CA SER A 30 0.36 -14.23 9.70
C SER A 30 -0.68 -15.08 8.96
N LEU A 31 -1.76 -14.45 8.49
CA LEU A 31 -2.82 -15.10 7.72
C LEU A 31 -2.63 -14.97 6.20
N MET A 32 -1.62 -14.22 5.77
CA MET A 32 -1.33 -13.96 4.36
C MET A 32 -0.30 -14.95 3.81
N ASP A 33 -0.24 -15.04 2.48
CA ASP A 33 0.69 -15.93 1.78
C ASP A 33 2.15 -15.60 2.13
N GLU A 34 2.98 -16.61 2.35
CA GLU A 34 4.41 -16.44 2.62
C GLU A 34 5.26 -16.55 1.34
N GLN A 35 4.71 -17.14 0.27
CA GLN A 35 5.37 -17.29 -1.03
C GLN A 35 5.31 -15.97 -1.81
N LYS A 36 6.47 -15.41 -2.14
CA LYS A 36 6.55 -14.10 -2.80
C LYS A 36 5.88 -14.10 -4.16
N GLU A 37 6.00 -15.20 -4.90
CA GLU A 37 5.44 -15.39 -6.23
C GLU A 37 3.92 -15.17 -6.21
N GLY A 38 3.21 -15.79 -5.26
CA GLY A 38 1.76 -15.64 -5.08
C GLY A 38 1.36 -14.21 -4.72
N ILE A 39 2.15 -13.53 -3.88
CA ILE A 39 1.91 -12.12 -3.51
C ILE A 39 2.13 -11.20 -4.72
N ILE A 40 3.16 -11.44 -5.53
CA ILE A 40 3.45 -10.67 -6.74
C ILE A 40 2.34 -10.85 -7.78
N GLU A 41 1.83 -12.06 -7.97
CA GLU A 41 0.65 -12.28 -8.82
C GLU A 41 -0.58 -11.49 -8.33
N ALA A 42 -0.81 -11.46 -7.01
CA ALA A 42 -1.88 -10.67 -6.41
C ALA A 42 -1.68 -9.15 -6.61
N LEU A 43 -0.44 -8.67 -6.54
CA LEU A 43 -0.06 -7.28 -6.82
C LEU A 43 -0.26 -6.92 -8.30
N ARG A 44 0.14 -7.77 -9.26
CA ARG A 44 -0.06 -7.53 -10.71
C ARG A 44 -1.53 -7.34 -11.10
N LYS A 45 -2.46 -7.93 -10.34
CA LYS A 45 -3.91 -7.73 -10.54
C LYS A 45 -4.37 -6.32 -10.16
N ARG A 46 -3.63 -5.62 -9.29
CA ARG A 46 -3.99 -4.33 -8.65
C ARG A 46 -3.06 -3.17 -9.00
N VAL A 47 -1.87 -3.48 -9.50
CA VAL A 47 -0.79 -2.54 -9.79
C VAL A 47 -0.37 -2.69 -11.24
N HIS A 48 -0.12 -1.58 -11.93
CA HIS A 48 0.52 -1.56 -13.24
C HIS A 48 2.00 -1.94 -13.08
N LEU A 49 2.31 -3.22 -13.24
CA LEU A 49 3.66 -3.76 -13.13
C LEU A 49 4.12 -4.38 -14.43
N THR A 50 5.32 -4.02 -14.86
CA THR A 50 6.09 -4.81 -15.83
C THR A 50 6.72 -6.03 -15.17
N GLU A 51 7.21 -6.98 -15.97
CA GLU A 51 7.98 -8.12 -15.47
C GLU A 51 9.23 -7.67 -14.67
N LYS A 52 9.96 -6.67 -15.18
CA LYS A 52 11.15 -6.12 -14.53
C LYS A 52 10.82 -5.50 -13.16
N GLN A 53 9.74 -4.72 -13.09
CA GLN A 53 9.29 -4.11 -11.84
C GLN A 53 8.77 -5.14 -10.83
N SER A 54 8.07 -6.17 -11.31
CA SER A 54 7.63 -7.28 -10.46
C SER A 54 8.82 -7.99 -9.82
N ARG A 55 9.83 -8.31 -10.63
CA ARG A 55 11.07 -8.94 -10.18
C ARG A 55 11.81 -8.05 -9.18
N ALA A 56 11.87 -6.74 -9.42
CA ALA A 56 12.49 -5.80 -8.49
C ALA A 56 11.77 -5.78 -7.13
N LEU A 57 10.43 -5.80 -7.10
CA LEU A 57 9.67 -5.91 -5.86
C LEU A 57 9.96 -7.23 -5.14
N GLU A 58 9.97 -8.33 -5.87
CA GLU A 58 10.20 -9.68 -5.33
C GLU A 58 11.60 -9.85 -4.73
N GLU A 59 12.63 -9.36 -5.42
CA GLU A 59 14.03 -9.50 -4.99
C GLU A 59 14.35 -8.59 -3.80
N ASN A 60 13.80 -7.36 -3.75
CA ASN A 60 14.18 -6.35 -2.76
C ASN A 60 13.27 -6.29 -1.53
N LEU A 61 12.05 -6.85 -1.59
CA LEU A 61 11.11 -6.82 -0.46
C LEU A 61 10.89 -8.21 0.14
N THR A 62 10.75 -8.27 1.45
CA THR A 62 10.34 -9.49 2.17
C THR A 62 8.86 -9.80 1.90
N SER A 63 8.43 -11.05 2.06
CA SER A 63 7.02 -11.44 1.93
C SER A 63 6.11 -10.59 2.83
N LYS A 64 6.56 -10.28 4.06
CA LYS A 64 5.83 -9.40 4.99
C LYS A 64 5.65 -7.97 4.45
N GLN A 65 6.68 -7.41 3.79
CA GLN A 65 6.60 -6.08 3.18
C GLN A 65 5.70 -6.08 1.94
N LEU A 66 5.78 -7.12 1.11
CA LEU A 66 4.90 -7.28 -0.06
C LEU A 66 3.43 -7.43 0.36
N ASN A 67 3.16 -8.23 1.39
CA ASN A 67 1.82 -8.39 1.96
C ASN A 67 1.29 -7.10 2.57
N LEU A 68 2.12 -6.37 3.29
CA LEU A 68 1.72 -5.06 3.82
C LEU A 68 1.39 -4.07 2.69
N LEU A 69 2.20 -4.03 1.63
CA LEU A 69 1.94 -3.22 0.44
C LEU A 69 0.60 -3.60 -0.20
N LEU A 70 0.38 -4.90 -0.45
CA LEU A 70 -0.86 -5.42 -1.01
C LEU A 70 -2.08 -5.03 -0.18
N PHE A 71 -2.00 -5.23 1.14
CA PHE A 71 -3.06 -4.89 2.07
C PHE A 71 -3.38 -3.38 2.04
N VAL A 72 -2.37 -2.52 2.12
CA VAL A 72 -2.54 -1.07 2.10
C VAL A 72 -3.17 -0.58 0.80
N ILE A 73 -2.69 -1.08 -0.34
CA ILE A 73 -3.28 -0.77 -1.65
C ILE A 73 -4.77 -1.12 -1.64
N GLN A 74 -5.12 -2.31 -1.17
CA GLN A 74 -6.50 -2.76 -1.17
C GLN A 74 -7.37 -1.94 -0.21
N ALA A 75 -6.93 -1.73 1.03
CA ALA A 75 -7.71 -1.07 2.08
C ALA A 75 -7.89 0.43 1.85
N PHE A 76 -6.83 1.14 1.42
CA PHE A 76 -6.81 2.60 1.38
C PHE A 76 -6.93 3.19 -0.03
N TYR A 77 -6.55 2.45 -1.06
CA TYR A 77 -6.49 2.98 -2.44
C TYR A 77 -7.38 2.25 -3.43
N LEU A 78 -7.99 1.11 -3.11
CA LEU A 78 -8.94 0.44 -4.00
C LEU A 78 -10.34 0.40 -3.41
N LEU A 79 -10.48 -0.10 -2.19
CA LEU A 79 -11.78 -0.21 -1.52
C LEU A 79 -12.31 1.14 -1.01
N ASN A 80 -11.45 2.16 -0.97
CA ASN A 80 -11.78 3.47 -0.45
C ASN A 80 -11.58 4.55 -1.52
N PRO A 81 -12.59 4.80 -2.38
CA PRO A 81 -12.49 5.63 -3.58
C PRO A 81 -12.01 7.08 -3.35
N PRO A 82 -12.31 7.78 -2.23
CA PRO A 82 -11.81 9.13 -2.00
C PRO A 82 -10.36 9.18 -1.49
N GLY A 83 -9.73 8.04 -1.12
CA GLY A 83 -8.40 8.04 -0.50
C GLY A 83 -8.37 8.72 0.87
N THR A 84 -9.49 8.67 1.60
CA THR A 84 -9.63 9.32 2.90
C THR A 84 -9.77 8.30 4.03
N TYR A 85 -9.35 8.67 5.24
CA TYR A 85 -9.61 7.89 6.45
C TYR A 85 -10.31 8.79 7.47
N LYS A 86 -11.58 8.50 7.78
CA LYS A 86 -12.40 9.27 8.74
C LYS A 86 -12.31 10.79 8.53
N ASP A 87 -12.61 11.22 7.30
CA ASP A 87 -12.57 12.61 6.83
C ASP A 87 -11.16 13.23 6.63
N PHE A 88 -10.09 12.52 7.00
CA PHE A 88 -8.72 12.93 6.71
C PHE A 88 -8.29 12.47 5.31
N ILE A 89 -7.52 13.28 4.59
CA ILE A 89 -6.86 12.85 3.34
C ILE A 89 -5.60 12.07 3.72
N ILE A 90 -5.45 10.87 3.17
CA ILE A 90 -4.25 10.06 3.40
C ILE A 90 -3.11 10.58 2.52
N GLU A 91 -1.92 10.74 3.10
CA GLU A 91 -0.68 11.00 2.37
C GLU A 91 0.17 9.71 2.23
N PRO A 92 0.57 9.30 1.01
CA PRO A 92 0.35 9.97 -0.27
C PRO A 92 -1.10 9.87 -0.75
N THR A 93 -1.56 10.87 -1.50
CA THR A 93 -2.96 10.94 -1.94
C THR A 93 -3.28 9.86 -2.97
N ARG A 94 -4.58 9.60 -3.17
CA ARG A 94 -5.03 8.68 -4.23
C ARG A 94 -4.56 9.14 -5.61
N GLU A 95 -4.58 10.44 -5.87
CA GLU A 95 -4.19 11.03 -7.16
C GLU A 95 -2.71 10.81 -7.45
N ASP A 96 -1.86 10.83 -6.42
CA ASP A 96 -0.43 10.53 -6.56
C ASP A 96 -0.15 9.05 -6.82
N VAL A 97 -0.95 8.16 -6.22
CA VAL A 97 -0.70 6.72 -6.21
C VAL A 97 -1.32 6.01 -7.43
N MET A 98 -2.50 6.43 -7.86
CA MET A 98 -3.32 5.72 -8.84
C MET A 98 -3.07 6.20 -10.29
N GLY A 99 -3.05 5.25 -11.22
CA GLY A 99 -3.07 5.48 -12.66
C GLY A 99 -4.32 4.84 -13.25
N GLY A 100 -5.44 5.57 -13.27
CA GLY A 100 -6.74 5.01 -13.65
C GLY A 100 -7.34 4.15 -12.54
N ASP A 101 -7.59 2.87 -12.83
CA ASP A 101 -8.23 1.90 -11.93
C ASP A 101 -7.22 1.10 -11.07
N LYS A 102 -5.92 1.22 -11.36
CA LYS A 102 -4.85 0.50 -10.65
C LYS A 102 -3.81 1.46 -10.08
N VAL A 103 -3.06 0.96 -9.11
CA VAL A 103 -1.89 1.67 -8.54
C VAL A 103 -0.75 1.68 -9.57
N THR A 104 -0.01 2.78 -9.67
CA THR A 104 1.21 2.84 -10.49
C THR A 104 2.41 2.26 -9.75
N PHE A 105 3.47 1.89 -10.47
CA PHE A 105 4.72 1.47 -9.83
C PHE A 105 5.32 2.58 -8.94
N GLU A 106 5.27 3.84 -9.37
CA GLU A 106 5.68 4.99 -8.54
C GLU A 106 4.80 5.11 -7.29
N GLY A 107 3.49 4.90 -7.42
CA GLY A 107 2.56 4.85 -6.30
C GLY A 107 2.94 3.78 -5.26
N CYS A 108 3.39 2.60 -5.70
CA CYS A 108 3.94 1.59 -4.78
C CYS A 108 5.17 2.11 -4.03
N LYS A 109 6.11 2.77 -4.71
CA LYS A 109 7.30 3.36 -4.04
C LYS A 109 6.90 4.44 -3.04
N MET A 110 5.91 5.28 -3.35
CA MET A 110 5.41 6.30 -2.43
C MET A 110 4.78 5.67 -1.18
N ILE A 111 3.97 4.62 -1.35
CA ILE A 111 3.40 3.85 -0.23
C ILE A 111 4.50 3.24 0.63
N LEU A 112 5.49 2.58 0.03
CA LEU A 112 6.60 1.96 0.75
C LEU A 112 7.38 3.00 1.58
N LYS A 113 7.68 4.17 0.99
CA LYS A 113 8.32 5.28 1.71
C LYS A 113 7.48 5.79 2.88
N ALA A 114 6.17 5.96 2.68
CA ALA A 114 5.25 6.39 3.74
C ALA A 114 5.14 5.36 4.88
N LEU A 115 5.32 4.07 4.58
CA LEU A 115 5.42 2.98 5.55
C LEU A 115 6.82 2.83 6.18
N ARG A 116 7.80 3.66 5.77
CA ARG A 116 9.22 3.60 6.17
C ARG A 116 9.91 2.31 5.75
N ILE A 117 9.55 1.77 4.59
CA ILE A 117 10.21 0.64 3.95
C ILE A 117 11.16 1.18 2.87
N SER A 118 12.40 0.67 2.83
CA SER A 118 13.36 1.10 1.81
C SER A 118 12.86 0.75 0.41
N THR A 119 13.13 1.64 -0.54
CA THR A 119 12.87 1.44 -1.97
C THR A 119 14.15 1.27 -2.77
N ASP A 120 15.28 1.03 -2.11
CA ASP A 120 16.55 0.77 -2.78
C ASP A 120 16.42 -0.47 -3.68
N GLY A 121 16.96 -0.39 -4.89
CA GLY A 121 16.84 -1.46 -5.89
C GLY A 121 15.53 -1.46 -6.69
N LEU A 122 14.64 -0.50 -6.46
CA LEU A 122 13.38 -0.35 -7.23
C LEU A 122 13.46 0.68 -8.37
N ASP A 123 14.63 1.25 -8.67
CA ASP A 123 14.81 2.18 -9.78
C ASP A 123 15.08 1.40 -11.09
N VAL A 124 13.99 0.87 -11.67
CA VAL A 124 14.01 -0.05 -12.81
C VAL A 124 13.12 0.34 -13.97
#